data_AF-A0A535CKU7-F1
#
_entry.id   AF-A0A535CKU7-F1
#
_cell.length_a   1.000
_cell.length_b   1.000
_cell.length_c   1.000
_cell.angle_alpha   90.00
_cell.angle_beta   90.00
_cell.angle_gamma   90.00
#
_symmetry.space_group_name_H-M   'P 1'
#
loop_
_entity.id
_entity.type
_entity.pdbx_description
1 polymer ?
#
loop_
_entity_poly.entity_id
_entity_poly.type
_entity_poly.pdbx_seq_one_letter_code
_entity_poly.pdbx_strand_id
1 'polypeptide(L)'
;MLSFDEPDLDERRRLLDECERLLRELANEAGLGWVTYLRGMTFIEEQNPDRAREVLEAAADLFRRLGRRWEAVNAELDIGYALVTADEPAEALPLIKVVLVEAVDIGSPPQIIKALVLLAAIQTEADSRAATRLLAKALTIADEEGSEPDLGSRAV
;
A
#
# COMPACT_ATOMS: atom_id res chain seq x y z
N MET A 1 -32.66 -4.60 12.99
CA MET A 1 -32.07 -3.97 11.80
C MET A 1 -30.59 -3.89 12.09
N LEU A 2 -29.79 -4.76 11.47
CA LEU A 2 -28.35 -4.90 11.73
C LEU A 2 -27.64 -3.66 11.17
N SER A 3 -26.99 -2.89 12.03
CA SER A 3 -26.07 -1.83 11.64
C SER A 3 -24.75 -2.48 11.25
N PHE A 4 -24.40 -2.45 9.97
CA PHE A 4 -23.15 -3.01 9.42
C PHE A 4 -22.18 -1.92 8.96
N ASP A 5 -22.30 -0.68 9.46
CA ASP A 5 -21.73 0.48 8.75
C ASP A 5 -20.64 1.27 9.51
N GLU A 6 -19.93 0.68 10.47
CA GLU A 6 -18.66 1.24 10.93
C GLU A 6 -17.69 0.09 11.28
N PRO A 7 -16.45 0.07 10.76
CA PRO A 7 -15.47 -0.88 11.25
C PRO A 7 -15.30 -0.65 12.74
N ASP A 8 -15.49 -1.70 13.56
CA ASP A 8 -15.17 -1.65 14.99
C ASP A 8 -13.64 -1.56 15.10
N LEU A 9 -13.12 -0.34 15.01
CA LEU A 9 -11.68 -0.05 15.06
C LEU A 9 -11.11 -0.45 16.42
N ASP A 10 -11.91 -0.44 17.49
CA ASP A 10 -11.49 -0.91 18.80
C ASP A 10 -11.32 -2.43 18.82
N GLU A 11 -12.25 -3.18 18.22
CA GLU A 11 -12.07 -4.62 18.04
C GLU A 11 -10.89 -4.93 17.14
N ARG A 12 -10.69 -4.18 16.05
CA ARG A 12 -9.51 -4.35 15.18
C ARG A 12 -8.22 -4.15 15.97
N ARG A 13 -8.12 -3.08 16.76
CA ARG A 13 -6.94 -2.82 17.61
C ARG A 13 -6.70 -3.96 18.60
N ARG A 14 -7.75 -4.43 19.29
CA ARG A 14 -7.66 -5.58 20.22
C ARG A 14 -7.13 -6.84 19.52
N LEU A 15 -7.66 -7.17 18.34
CA LEU A 15 -7.22 -8.33 17.58
C LEU A 15 -5.77 -8.19 17.09
N LEU A 16 -5.37 -7.00 16.63
CA LEU A 16 -3.99 -6.73 16.24
C LEU A 16 -3.02 -6.83 17.43
N ASP A 17 -3.40 -6.35 18.62
CA ASP A 17 -2.63 -6.51 19.86
C ASP A 17 -2.44 -7.99 20.22
N GLU A 18 -3.50 -8.79 20.12
CA GLU A 18 -3.44 -10.22 20.39
C GLU A 18 -2.57 -10.97 19.36
N CYS A 19 -2.74 -10.68 18.07
CA CYS A 19 -1.92 -11.25 17.01
C CYS A 19 -0.44 -10.93 17.22
N GLU A 20 -0.10 -9.68 17.55
CA GLU A 20 1.27 -9.27 17.82
C GLU A 20 1.90 -10.04 18.98
N ARG A 21 1.15 -10.22 20.08
CA ARG A 21 1.59 -11.02 21.24
C ARG A 21 1.90 -12.45 20.82
N LEU A 22 0.97 -13.10 20.12
CA LEU A 22 1.14 -14.50 19.66
C LEU A 22 2.31 -14.63 18.68
N LEU A 23 2.47 -13.70 17.75
CA LEU A 23 3.56 -13.72 16.76
C LEU A 23 4.93 -13.52 17.41
N ARG A 24 5.02 -12.70 18.47
CA ARG A 24 6.25 -12.59 19.29
C ARG A 24 6.55 -13.90 20.02
N GLU A 25 5.55 -14.53 20.64
CA GLU A 25 5.72 -15.83 21.31
C GLU A 25 6.20 -16.92 20.34
N LEU A 26 5.76 -16.86 19.09
CA LEU A 26 6.16 -17.78 18.01
C LEU A 26 7.45 -17.35 17.29
N ALA A 27 8.07 -16.23 17.66
CA ALA A 27 9.22 -15.63 16.95
C ALA A 27 8.99 -15.48 15.43
N ASN A 28 7.75 -15.15 15.03
CA ASN A 28 7.37 -15.03 13.62
C ASN A 28 7.50 -13.57 13.13
N GLU A 29 8.70 -13.21 12.68
CA GLU A 29 9.00 -11.87 12.19
C GLU A 29 8.20 -11.46 10.95
N ALA A 30 7.92 -12.40 10.04
CA ALA A 30 7.14 -12.10 8.82
C ALA A 30 5.68 -11.74 9.17
N GLY A 31 5.09 -12.44 10.13
CA GLY A 31 3.77 -12.12 10.65
C GLY A 31 3.77 -10.80 11.43
N LEU A 32 4.83 -10.51 12.19
CA LEU A 32 4.96 -9.20 12.86
C LEU A 32 4.95 -8.06 11.85
N GLY A 33 5.65 -8.20 10.71
CA GLY A 33 5.60 -7.19 9.64
C GLY A 33 4.18 -6.94 9.13
N TRP A 34 3.39 -7.99 8.93
CA TRP A 34 2.00 -7.84 8.50
C TRP A 34 1.11 -7.19 9.55
N VAL A 35 1.24 -7.56 10.82
CA VAL A 35 0.47 -6.92 11.90
C VAL A 35 0.85 -5.45 12.05
N THR A 36 2.14 -5.11 11.95
CA THR A 36 2.61 -3.72 11.95
C THR A 36 2.03 -2.96 10.75
N TYR A 37 2.07 -3.53 9.53
CA TYR A 37 1.45 -2.92 8.35
C TYR A 37 -0.04 -2.66 8.55
N LEU A 38 -0.80 -3.64 9.06
CA LEU A 38 -2.25 -3.49 9.30
C LEU A 38 -2.57 -2.44 10.36
N ARG A 39 -1.71 -2.26 11.38
CA ARG A 39 -1.83 -1.13 12.31
C ARG A 39 -1.63 0.21 11.59
N GLY A 40 -0.65 0.30 10.71
CA GLY A 40 -0.42 1.48 9.88
C GLY A 40 -1.66 1.85 9.05
N MET A 41 -2.26 0.86 8.39
CA MET A 41 -3.52 1.02 7.65
C MET A 41 -4.70 1.43 8.55
N THR A 42 -4.72 0.96 9.79
CA THR A 42 -5.74 1.36 10.78
C THR A 42 -5.62 2.86 11.11
N PHE A 43 -4.39 3.38 11.24
CA PHE A 43 -4.19 4.83 11.43
C PHE A 43 -4.59 5.66 10.19
N ILE A 44 -4.46 5.12 8.98
CA ILE A 44 -5.00 5.74 7.76
C ILE A 44 -6.53 5.88 7.86
N GLU A 45 -7.23 4.80 8.21
CA GLU A 45 -8.69 4.80 8.36
C GLU A 45 -9.16 5.76 9.47
N GLU A 46 -8.34 5.93 10.51
CA GLU A 46 -8.56 6.88 11.61
C GLU A 46 -8.20 8.34 11.27
N GLN A 47 -7.79 8.61 10.02
CA GLN A 47 -7.34 9.94 9.58
C GLN A 47 -6.16 10.47 10.41
N ASN A 48 -5.25 9.58 10.80
CA ASN A 48 -4.02 9.90 11.51
C ASN A 48 -2.79 9.55 10.66
N PRO A 49 -2.52 10.32 9.59
CA PRO A 49 -1.49 9.99 8.61
C PRO A 49 -0.07 10.02 9.19
N ASP A 50 0.20 10.84 10.21
CA ASP A 50 1.51 10.88 10.89
C ASP A 50 1.82 9.55 11.58
N ARG A 51 0.85 9.03 12.35
CA ARG A 51 0.98 7.72 12.99
C ARG A 51 1.01 6.59 11.98
N ALA A 52 0.22 6.71 10.91
CA ALA A 52 0.27 5.74 9.83
C ALA A 52 1.67 5.66 9.21
N ARG A 53 2.28 6.80 8.89
CA ARG A 53 3.64 6.90 8.37
C ARG A 53 4.64 6.21 9.29
N GLU A 54 4.71 6.59 10.57
CA GLU A 54 5.64 6.00 11.54
C GLU A 54 5.55 4.47 11.58
N VAL A 55 4.32 3.95 11.59
CA VAL A 55 4.07 2.51 11.73
C VAL A 55 4.33 1.76 10.41
N LEU A 56 3.97 2.36 9.26
CA LEU A 56 4.25 1.79 7.95
C LEU A 56 5.75 1.78 7.64
N GLU A 57 6.51 2.79 8.08
CA GLU A 57 7.98 2.81 8.01
C GLU A 57 8.58 1.61 8.77
N ALA A 58 8.10 1.34 9.99
CA ALA A 58 8.54 0.18 10.76
C ALA A 58 8.20 -1.16 10.07
N ALA A 59 7.04 -1.26 9.41
CA ALA A 59 6.67 -2.44 8.64
C ALA A 59 7.55 -2.62 7.40
N ALA A 60 7.78 -1.55 6.65
CA ALA A 60 8.66 -1.53 5.47
C ALA A 60 10.08 -1.97 5.84
N ASP A 61 10.66 -1.38 6.89
CA ASP A 61 11.99 -1.75 7.40
C ASP A 61 12.09 -3.23 7.76
N LEU A 62 11.07 -3.76 8.45
CA LEU A 62 11.03 -5.17 8.80
C LEU A 62 10.95 -6.06 7.55
N PHE A 63 10.10 -5.74 6.59
CA PHE A 63 10.03 -6.47 5.32
C PHE A 63 11.33 -6.42 4.53
N ARG A 64 12.00 -5.25 4.50
CA ARG A 64 13.32 -5.08 3.87
C ARG A 64 14.37 -6.01 4.50
N ARG A 65 14.47 -6.03 5.83
CA ARG A 65 15.42 -6.92 6.54
C ARG A 65 15.16 -8.39 6.29
N LEU A 66 13.90 -8.76 6.10
CA LEU A 66 13.48 -10.14 5.78
C LEU A 66 13.61 -10.51 4.30
N GLY A 67 14.06 -9.59 3.43
CA GLY A 67 14.13 -9.80 1.98
C GLY A 67 12.77 -9.85 1.28
N ARG A 68 11.70 -9.41 1.96
CA ARG A 68 10.31 -9.38 1.49
C ARG A 68 10.05 -8.12 0.68
N ARG A 69 10.66 -8.08 -0.51
CA ARG A 69 10.74 -6.88 -1.37
C ARG A 69 9.37 -6.37 -1.79
N TRP A 70 8.44 -7.26 -2.15
CA TRP A 70 7.09 -6.88 -2.57
C TRP A 70 6.34 -6.19 -1.43
N GLU A 71 6.42 -6.75 -0.22
CA GLU A 71 5.72 -6.25 0.96
C GLU A 71 6.30 -4.90 1.43
N ALA A 72 7.62 -4.75 1.33
CA ALA A 72 8.27 -3.47 1.60
C ALA A 72 7.80 -2.38 0.62
N VAL A 73 7.82 -2.65 -0.68
CA VAL A 73 7.30 -1.72 -1.71
C VAL A 73 5.83 -1.39 -1.46
N ASN A 74 5.01 -2.36 -1.06
CA ASN A 74 3.61 -2.09 -0.76
C ASN A 74 3.46 -1.12 0.42
N ALA A 75 4.18 -1.36 1.52
CA ALA A 75 4.17 -0.47 2.69
C ALA A 75 4.70 0.93 2.34
N GLU A 76 5.75 1.04 1.52
CA GLU A 76 6.30 2.32 1.06
C GLU A 76 5.33 3.11 0.17
N LEU A 77 4.51 2.44 -0.64
CA LEU A 77 3.41 3.09 -1.36
C LEU A 77 2.31 3.60 -0.41
N ASP A 78 2.03 2.88 0.69
CA ASP A 78 1.09 3.35 1.71
C ASP A 78 1.65 4.52 2.54
N ILE A 79 2.98 4.59 2.75
CA ILE A 79 3.62 5.80 3.29
C ILE A 79 3.40 6.98 2.33
N GLY A 80 3.63 6.76 1.03
CA GLY A 80 3.36 7.78 0.01
C GLY A 80 1.90 8.26 0.02
N TYR A 81 0.95 7.34 0.21
CA TYR A 81 -0.46 7.68 0.39
C TYR A 81 -0.70 8.51 1.66
N ALA A 82 -0.14 8.10 2.81
CA ALA A 82 -0.23 8.83 4.07
C ALA A 82 0.22 10.29 3.91
N LEU A 83 1.37 10.51 3.28
CA LEU A 83 1.92 11.85 3.00
C LEU A 83 1.01 12.68 2.11
N VAL A 84 0.45 12.09 1.05
CA VAL A 84 -0.51 12.80 0.18
C VAL A 84 -1.76 13.20 0.98
N THR A 85 -2.27 12.33 1.85
CA THR A 85 -3.44 12.64 2.70
C THR A 85 -3.13 13.65 3.81
N ALA A 86 -1.86 13.78 4.21
CA ALA A 86 -1.38 14.77 5.17
C ALA A 86 -1.12 16.16 4.54
N ASP A 87 -1.40 16.34 3.24
CA ASP A 87 -1.03 17.54 2.48
C ASP A 87 0.49 17.78 2.40
N GLU A 88 1.27 16.69 2.35
CA GLU A 88 2.73 16.69 2.21
C GLU A 88 3.21 16.10 0.85
N PRO A 89 2.69 16.57 -0.31
CA PRO A 89 3.04 16.02 -1.61
C PRO A 89 4.52 16.21 -1.97
N ALA A 90 5.19 17.20 -1.38
CA ALA A 90 6.61 17.47 -1.57
C ALA A 90 7.51 16.35 -1.02
N GLU A 91 7.11 15.72 0.10
CA GLU A 91 7.81 14.57 0.67
C GLU A 91 7.43 13.26 -0.05
N ALA A 92 6.17 13.13 -0.44
CA ALA A 92 5.66 11.93 -1.13
C ALA A 92 6.30 11.73 -2.51
N LEU A 93 6.49 12.81 -3.27
CA LEU A 93 6.94 12.75 -4.66
C LEU A 93 8.29 12.02 -4.88
N PRO A 94 9.39 12.38 -4.20
CA PRO A 94 10.65 11.66 -4.39
C PRO A 94 10.57 10.20 -3.94
N LEU A 95 9.84 9.91 -2.86
CA LEU A 95 9.62 8.54 -2.37
C LEU A 95 8.91 7.69 -3.44
N ILE A 96 7.73 8.11 -3.90
CA ILE A 96 6.92 7.32 -4.84
C ILE A 96 7.66 7.11 -6.18
N LYS A 97 8.49 8.06 -6.61
CA LYS A 97 9.32 7.88 -7.82
C LYS A 97 10.31 6.74 -7.68
N VAL A 98 10.98 6.62 -6.53
CA VAL A 98 11.91 5.51 -6.27
C VAL A 98 11.15 4.19 -6.17
N VAL A 99 10.05 4.19 -5.42
CA VAL A 99 9.23 2.99 -5.20
C VAL A 99 8.59 2.49 -6.50
N LEU A 100 8.20 3.39 -7.42
CA LEU A 100 7.71 3.03 -8.75
C LEU A 100 8.75 2.27 -9.57
N VAL A 101 10.00 2.74 -9.60
CA VAL A 101 11.09 2.03 -10.29
C VAL A 101 11.22 0.63 -9.73
N GLU A 102 11.13 0.49 -8.42
CA GLU A 102 11.22 -0.81 -7.78
C GLU A 102 10.02 -1.72 -8.08
N ALA A 103 8.80 -1.18 -8.08
CA ALA A 103 7.60 -1.91 -8.46
C ALA A 103 7.67 -2.43 -9.91
N VAL A 104 8.27 -1.64 -10.82
CA VAL A 104 8.57 -2.05 -12.20
C VAL A 104 9.59 -3.19 -12.21
N ASP A 105 10.68 -3.08 -11.45
CA ASP A 105 11.72 -4.11 -11.36
C ASP A 105 11.20 -5.43 -10.76
N ILE A 106 10.23 -5.37 -9.85
CA ILE A 106 9.55 -6.55 -9.29
C ILE A 106 8.59 -7.16 -10.32
N GLY A 107 8.13 -6.38 -11.29
CA GLY A 107 7.08 -6.78 -12.23
C GLY A 107 5.73 -6.91 -11.51
N SER A 108 5.36 -5.90 -10.72
CA SER A 108 4.13 -5.90 -9.92
C SER A 108 3.11 -4.89 -10.44
N PRO A 109 2.22 -5.29 -11.37
CA PRO A 109 1.19 -4.41 -11.93
C PRO A 109 0.36 -3.67 -10.86
N PRO A 110 -0.12 -4.30 -9.76
CA PRO A 110 -0.89 -3.59 -8.74
C PRO A 110 -0.11 -2.45 -8.08
N GLN A 111 1.19 -2.64 -7.83
CA GLN A 111 2.03 -1.63 -7.19
C GLN A 111 2.42 -0.51 -8.18
N ILE A 112 2.64 -0.86 -9.45
CA ILE A 112 2.86 0.12 -10.52
C ILE A 112 1.63 1.01 -10.67
N ILE A 113 0.43 0.43 -10.74
CA ILE A 113 -0.84 1.16 -10.82
C ILE A 113 -1.00 2.11 -9.63
N LYS A 114 -0.83 1.60 -8.40
CA LYS A 114 -0.92 2.41 -7.18
C LYS A 114 0.06 3.59 -7.18
N ALA A 115 1.32 3.35 -7.55
CA ALA A 115 2.33 4.40 -7.65
C ALA A 115 1.95 5.47 -8.70
N LEU A 116 1.45 5.06 -9.88
CA LEU A 116 1.01 5.97 -10.93
C LEU A 116 -0.18 6.82 -10.50
N VAL A 117 -1.14 6.24 -9.77
CA VAL A 117 -2.30 6.94 -9.21
C VAL A 117 -1.85 7.98 -8.18
N LEU A 118 -0.94 7.63 -7.26
CA LEU A 118 -0.41 8.57 -6.27
C LEU A 118 0.36 9.73 -6.93
N LEU A 119 1.18 9.45 -7.94
CA LEU A 119 1.87 10.49 -8.71
C LEU A 119 0.88 11.38 -9.46
N ALA A 120 -0.21 10.83 -9.99
CA ALA A 120 -1.26 11.62 -10.64
C ALA A 120 -1.95 12.55 -9.64
N ALA A 121 -2.27 12.05 -8.44
CA ALA A 121 -2.85 12.86 -7.36
C ALA A 121 -1.95 14.06 -7.04
N ILE A 122 -0.66 13.83 -6.81
CA ILE A 122 0.34 14.88 -6.54
C ILE A 122 0.40 15.92 -7.67
N GLN A 123 0.29 15.48 -8.94
CA GLN A 123 0.43 16.35 -10.10
C GLN A 123 -0.86 17.08 -10.50
N THR A 124 -2.00 16.80 -9.87
CA THR A 124 -3.32 17.30 -10.34
C THR A 124 -3.37 18.83 -10.41
N GLU A 125 -2.82 19.50 -9.41
CA GLU A 125 -2.80 20.97 -9.32
C GLU A 125 -1.69 21.61 -10.16
N ALA A 126 -0.52 20.96 -10.22
CA ALA A 126 0.66 21.51 -10.89
C ALA A 126 0.63 21.31 -12.42
N ASP A 127 0.21 20.13 -12.89
CA ASP A 127 0.12 19.78 -14.29
C ASP A 127 -0.95 18.69 -14.51
N SER A 128 -2.20 19.13 -14.71
CA SER A 128 -3.32 18.23 -14.93
C SER A 128 -3.18 17.38 -16.20
N ARG A 129 -2.36 17.80 -17.18
CA ARG A 129 -2.07 16.97 -18.36
C ARG A 129 -1.11 15.84 -17.99
N ALA A 130 -0.10 16.10 -17.16
CA ALA A 130 0.77 15.05 -16.63
C ALA A 130 -0.03 14.04 -15.78
N ALA A 131 -0.90 14.52 -14.88
CA ALA A 131 -1.80 13.66 -14.10
C ALA A 131 -2.67 12.76 -15.00
N THR A 132 -3.28 13.33 -16.05
CA THR A 132 -4.08 12.57 -17.03
C THR A 132 -3.27 11.46 -17.71
N ARG A 133 -2.01 11.75 -18.11
CA ARG A 133 -1.14 10.73 -18.73
C ARG A 133 -0.78 9.61 -17.77
N LEU A 134 -0.56 9.93 -16.49
CA LEU A 134 -0.26 8.94 -15.46
C LEU A 134 -1.45 8.01 -15.22
N LEU A 135 -2.66 8.57 -15.10
CA LEU A 135 -3.90 7.79 -14.98
C LEU A 135 -4.17 6.92 -16.23
N ALA A 136 -3.95 7.46 -17.43
CA ALA A 136 -4.10 6.69 -18.66
C ALA A 136 -3.17 5.47 -18.69
N LYS A 137 -1.91 5.62 -18.24
CA LYS A 137 -0.99 4.48 -18.11
C LYS A 137 -1.46 3.46 -17.08
N ALA A 138 -1.95 3.92 -15.93
CA ALA A 138 -2.48 3.03 -14.89
C ALA A 138 -3.68 2.20 -15.42
N LEU A 139 -4.58 2.83 -16.18
CA LEU A 139 -5.70 2.17 -16.83
C LEU A 139 -5.26 1.15 -17.88
N THR A 140 -4.28 1.49 -18.72
CA THR A 140 -3.74 0.54 -19.71
C THR A 140 -3.22 -0.74 -19.05
N ILE A 141 -2.47 -0.62 -17.95
CA ILE A 141 -1.97 -1.78 -17.21
C ILE A 141 -3.13 -2.58 -16.61
N ALA A 142 -4.12 -1.91 -16.02
CA ALA A 142 -5.29 -2.59 -15.44
C ALA A 142 -6.12 -3.35 -16.50
N ASP A 143 -6.26 -2.78 -17.70
CA ASP A 143 -6.95 -3.41 -18.83
C ASP A 143 -6.17 -4.62 -19.37
N GLU A 144 -4.84 -4.54 -19.42
CA GLU A 144 -3.97 -5.65 -19.83
C GLU A 144 -4.09 -6.84 -18.87
N GLU A 145 -4.06 -6.60 -17.56
CA GLU A 145 -4.26 -7.64 -16.53
C GLU A 145 -5.66 -8.26 -16.57
N GLY A 146 -6.70 -7.43 -16.75
CA GLY A 146 -8.09 -7.90 -16.85
C GLY A 146 -8.39 -8.65 -18.16
N SER A 147 -7.49 -8.54 -19.16
CA SER A 147 -7.61 -9.16 -20.47
C SER A 147 -6.80 -10.46 -20.60
N GLU A 148 -6.04 -10.87 -19.59
CA GLU A 148 -5.38 -12.17 -19.60
C GLU A 148 -6.44 -13.28 -19.69
N PRO A 149 -6.49 -14.06 -20.79
CA PRO A 149 -7.48 -15.12 -20.94
C PRO A 149 -7.21 -16.21 -19.90
N ASP A 150 -8.27 -16.72 -19.26
CA ASP A 150 -8.24 -17.92 -18.42
C ASP A 150 -7.64 -19.10 -19.20
N LEU A 151 -6.33 -19.32 -19.02
CA LEU A 151 -5.60 -20.44 -19.62
C LEU A 151 -5.98 -21.79 -18.99
N GLY A 152 -7.00 -21.85 -18.13
CA GLY A 152 -7.55 -23.06 -17.53
C GLY A 152 -8.59 -23.81 -18.38
N SER A 153 -9.13 -23.23 -19.45
CA SER A 153 -10.16 -23.89 -20.28
C SER A 153 -9.57 -24.69 -21.46
N ARG A 154 -8.65 -25.62 -21.17
CA ARG A 154 -8.25 -26.67 -22.14
C ARG A 154 -8.12 -28.04 -21.47
N ALA A 155 -9.22 -28.81 -21.52
CA ALA A 155 -9.21 -30.22 -21.91
C ALA A 155 -10.67 -30.69 -22.12
N VAL A 156 -11.02 -30.94 -23.39
CA VAL A 156 -12.03 -31.93 -23.78
C VAL A 156 -11.33 -33.27 -23.89
#